data_AF-A0A6B1E768-F1
#
_entry.id   AF-A0A6B1E768-F1
#
_cell.length_a   1.000
_cell.length_b   1.000
_cell.length_c   1.000
_cell.angle_alpha   90.00
_cell.angle_beta   90.00
_cell.angle_gamma   90.00
#
_symmetry.space_group_name_H-M   'P 1'
#
loop_
_entity.id
_entity.type
_entity.pdbx_description
1 polymer ?
#
loop_
_entity_poly.entity_id
_entity_poly.type
_entity_poly.pdbx_seq_one_letter_code
_entity_poly.pdbx_strand_id
1 'polypeptide(L)'
;MVILGWQRFTASVAEIILPSMNGQDEGITKRQLGMILLLGGIIGFGLILAVDIIDVGREGGIGPAQTWALLAMALAALVGLSLLPLGDAPA
;
A
#
# COMPACT_ATOMS: atom_id res chain seq x y z
N MET A 1 -2.96 52.50 13.40
CA MET A 1 -3.18 51.39 14.37
C MET A 1 -4.20 50.35 13.88
N VAL A 2 -5.25 50.74 13.13
CA VAL A 2 -6.29 49.82 12.62
C VAL A 2 -5.79 48.83 11.54
N ILE A 3 -4.90 49.25 10.65
CA ILE A 3 -4.39 48.42 9.54
C ILE A 3 -3.55 47.22 10.05
N LEU A 4 -2.79 47.42 11.13
CA LEU A 4 -2.01 46.35 11.78
C LEU A 4 -2.91 45.30 12.46
N GLY A 5 -4.08 45.71 12.97
CA GLY A 5 -5.06 44.78 13.53
C GLY A 5 -5.69 43.88 12.47
N TRP A 6 -5.98 44.43 11.29
CA TRP A 6 -6.53 43.69 10.15
C TRP A 6 -5.58 42.62 9.64
N GLN A 7 -4.29 42.94 9.49
CA GLN A 7 -3.28 41.97 9.03
C GLN A 7 -3.07 40.81 10.01
N ARG A 8 -3.11 41.09 11.31
CA ARG A 8 -2.98 40.04 12.35
C ARG A 8 -4.21 39.12 12.38
N PHE A 9 -5.40 39.67 12.18
CA PHE A 9 -6.63 38.90 12.09
C PHE A 9 -6.66 37.98 10.85
N THR A 10 -6.26 38.49 9.67
CA THR A 10 -6.19 37.67 8.45
C THR A 10 -5.15 36.55 8.57
N ALA A 11 -4.03 36.79 9.26
CA ALA A 11 -3.02 35.77 9.51
C ALA A 11 -3.53 34.67 10.45
N SER A 12 -4.20 35.03 11.55
CA SER A 12 -4.81 34.05 12.47
C SER A 12 -5.86 33.18 11.80
N VAL A 13 -6.70 33.76 10.93
CA VAL A 13 -7.72 33.00 10.19
C VAL A 13 -7.08 32.07 9.16
N ALA A 14 -6.01 32.50 8.49
CA ALA A 14 -5.27 31.66 7.54
C ALA A 14 -4.61 30.45 8.22
N GLU A 15 -4.04 30.60 9.41
CA GLU A 15 -3.45 29.49 10.19
C GLU A 15 -4.49 28.47 10.69
N ILE A 16 -5.73 28.92 10.93
CA ILE A 16 -6.84 28.04 11.35
C ILE A 16 -7.43 27.28 10.16
N ILE A 17 -7.56 27.94 9.00
CA ILE A 17 -8.21 27.38 7.81
C ILE A 17 -7.27 26.51 7.00
N LEU A 18 -5.98 26.83 6.96
CA LEU A 18 -4.96 26.05 6.28
C LEU A 18 -4.30 25.15 7.34
N PRO A 19 -4.79 23.92 7.58
CA PRO A 19 -3.99 22.95 8.32
C PRO A 19 -2.62 22.92 7.66
N SER A 20 -1.56 23.03 8.46
CA SER A 20 -0.22 23.12 7.91
C SER A 20 0.00 21.89 7.04
N MET A 21 0.03 22.09 5.72
CA MET A 21 0.67 21.15 4.79
C MET A 21 2.18 21.26 4.96
N ASN A 22 2.64 21.25 6.21
CA ASN A 22 3.98 20.89 6.56
C ASN A 22 4.08 19.44 6.10
N GLY A 23 4.90 19.15 5.09
CA GLY A 23 4.93 17.92 4.30
C GLY A 23 5.25 16.64 5.09
N GLN A 24 4.41 16.35 6.06
CA GLN A 24 4.41 15.22 6.99
C GLN A 24 3.20 14.33 6.70
N ASP A 25 2.61 14.43 5.50
CA ASP A 25 1.92 13.30 4.90
C ASP A 25 3.01 12.30 4.50
N GLU A 26 3.70 11.73 5.50
CA GLU A 26 4.55 10.57 5.33
C GLU A 26 3.61 9.38 5.08
N GLY A 27 2.93 9.38 3.93
CA GLY A 27 2.18 8.25 3.42
C GLY A 27 3.08 7.03 3.29
N ILE A 28 2.49 5.86 3.11
CA ILE A 28 3.23 4.60 2.93
C ILE A 28 4.36 4.81 1.90
N THR A 29 5.61 4.54 2.29
CA THR A 29 6.74 4.67 1.35
C THR A 29 6.65 3.61 0.26
N LYS A 30 7.21 3.87 -0.93
CA LYS A 30 7.27 2.85 -2.01
C LYS A 30 7.93 1.56 -1.55
N ARG A 31 8.92 1.66 -0.67
CA ARG A 31 9.54 0.52 0.01
C ARG A 31 8.58 -0.24 0.92
N GLN A 32 7.78 0.45 1.76
CA GLN A 32 6.77 -0.19 2.60
C GLN A 32 5.66 -0.85 1.77
N LEU A 33 5.16 -0.15 0.75
CA LEU A 33 4.18 -0.70 -0.18
C LEU A 33 4.74 -1.94 -0.89
N GLY A 34 5.98 -1.86 -1.36
CA GLY A 34 6.70 -2.97 -1.97
C GLY A 34 6.82 -4.18 -1.04
N MET A 35 7.17 -3.97 0.22
CA MET A 35 7.21 -5.05 1.23
C MET A 35 5.84 -5.68 1.47
N ILE A 36 4.77 -4.89 1.57
CA ILE A 36 3.41 -5.40 1.77
C ILE A 36 2.96 -6.24 0.57
N LEU A 37 3.18 -5.76 -0.65
CA LEU A 37 2.85 -6.48 -1.87
C LEU A 37 3.67 -7.77 -2.01
N LEU A 38 4.97 -7.70 -1.71
CA LEU A 38 5.87 -8.85 -1.78
C LEU A 38 5.47 -9.93 -0.77
N LEU A 39 5.35 -9.56 0.50
CA LEU A 39 4.99 -10.50 1.56
C LEU A 39 3.56 -11.02 1.37
N GLY A 40 2.61 -10.15 1.04
CA GLY A 40 1.23 -10.53 0.76
C GLY A 40 1.12 -11.50 -0.41
N GLY A 41 1.85 -11.25 -1.51
CA GLY A 41 1.91 -12.14 -2.66
C GLY A 41 2.52 -13.50 -2.32
N ILE A 42 3.66 -13.54 -1.61
CA ILE A 42 4.30 -14.81 -1.20
C ILE A 42 3.41 -15.61 -0.25
N ILE A 43 2.87 -14.96 0.79
CA ILE A 43 2.01 -15.61 1.78
C ILE A 43 0.73 -16.09 1.12
N GLY A 44 0.06 -15.25 0.33
CA GLY A 44 -1.15 -15.61 -0.39
C GLY A 44 -0.94 -16.78 -1.34
N PHE A 45 0.15 -16.78 -2.12
CA PHE A 45 0.51 -17.89 -2.99
C PHE A 45 0.72 -19.19 -2.19
N GLY A 46 1.48 -19.12 -1.09
CA GLY A 46 1.72 -20.27 -0.22
C GLY A 46 0.44 -20.82 0.43
N LEU A 47 -0.48 -19.94 0.86
CA LEU A 47 -1.76 -20.35 1.43
C LEU A 47 -2.66 -21.04 0.40
N ILE A 48 -2.70 -20.54 -0.84
CA ILE A 48 -3.47 -21.17 -1.91
C ILE A 48 -2.95 -22.59 -2.18
N LEU A 49 -1.63 -22.78 -2.24
CA LEU A 49 -1.03 -24.11 -2.38
C LEU A 49 -1.25 -24.98 -1.13
N ALA A 50 -1.28 -24.39 0.06
CA ALA A 50 -1.55 -25.14 1.29
C ALA A 50 -2.98 -25.69 1.32
N VAL A 51 -3.96 -24.92 0.82
CA VAL A 51 -5.34 -25.39 0.63
C VAL A 51 -5.36 -26.60 -0.31
N ASP A 52 -4.65 -26.53 -1.43
CA ASP A 52 -4.54 -27.67 -2.36
C ASP A 52 -4.00 -28.93 -1.69
N ILE A 53 -2.95 -28.80 -0.87
CA ILE A 53 -2.33 -29.91 -0.16
C ILE A 53 -3.30 -30.54 0.85
N ILE A 54 -4.10 -29.73 1.54
CA ILE A 54 -5.08 -30.20 2.53
C ILE A 54 -6.27 -30.87 1.84
N ASP A 55 -6.70 -30.33 0.70
CA ASP A 55 -7.86 -30.84 -0.06
C ASP A 55 -7.51 -32.00 -1.01
N VAL A 56 -6.26 -32.49 -0.97
CA VAL A 56 -5.84 -33.71 -1.70
C VAL A 56 -6.79 -34.87 -1.39
N GLY A 57 -7.59 -35.26 -2.38
CA GLY A 57 -8.44 -36.45 -2.34
C GLY A 57 -9.95 -36.24 -2.50
N ARG A 58 -10.44 -34.99 -2.63
CA ARG A 58 -11.88 -34.72 -2.86
C ARG A 58 -12.22 -34.42 -4.33
N GLU A 59 -11.51 -33.50 -4.97
CA GLU A 59 -11.61 -33.15 -6.40
C GLU A 59 -10.21 -32.73 -6.86
N GLY A 60 -9.57 -33.53 -7.71
CA GLY A 60 -8.15 -33.40 -7.99
C GLY A 60 -7.81 -32.28 -8.98
N GLY A 61 -7.29 -31.16 -8.49
CA GLY A 61 -6.55 -30.19 -9.31
C GLY A 61 -6.79 -28.72 -8.95
N ILE A 62 -5.88 -27.87 -9.42
CA ILE A 62 -5.98 -26.42 -9.29
C ILE A 62 -7.10 -25.93 -10.21
N GLY A 63 -8.20 -25.44 -9.62
CA GLY A 63 -9.34 -24.93 -10.39
C GLY A 63 -9.00 -23.65 -11.17
N PRO A 64 -9.76 -23.30 -12.23
CA PRO A 64 -9.49 -22.09 -13.03
C PRO A 64 -9.41 -20.80 -12.19
N ALA A 65 -10.27 -20.67 -11.16
CA ALA A 65 -10.24 -19.53 -10.25
C ALA A 65 -8.96 -19.48 -9.41
N GLN A 66 -8.45 -20.64 -9.00
CA GLN A 66 -7.25 -20.76 -8.20
C GLN A 66 -5.99 -20.47 -9.02
N THR A 67 -5.97 -20.88 -10.29
CA THR A 67 -4.92 -20.48 -11.24
C THR A 67 -4.84 -18.96 -11.37
N TRP A 68 -5.98 -18.27 -11.50
CA TRP A 68 -6.02 -16.81 -11.53
C TRP A 68 -5.57 -16.19 -10.20
N ALA A 69 -5.94 -16.78 -9.07
CA ALA A 69 -5.49 -16.32 -7.75
C ALA A 69 -3.97 -16.47 -7.59
N LEU A 70 -3.39 -17.63 -7.97
CA LEU A 70 -1.95 -17.86 -7.95
C LEU A 70 -1.21 -16.88 -8.87
N LEU A 71 -1.73 -16.65 -10.08
CA LEU A 71 -1.17 -15.69 -11.02
C LEU A 71 -1.22 -14.26 -10.45
N ALA A 72 -2.34 -13.86 -9.85
CA ALA A 72 -2.47 -12.56 -9.20
C ALA A 72 -1.49 -12.39 -8.03
N MET A 73 -1.33 -13.42 -7.19
CA MET A 73 -0.37 -13.40 -6.08
C MET A 73 1.08 -13.33 -6.57
N ALA A 74 1.42 -14.06 -7.63
CA ALA A 74 2.73 -13.99 -8.25
C ALA A 74 3.01 -12.60 -8.85
N LEU A 75 2.04 -12.00 -9.54
CA LEU A 75 2.17 -10.64 -10.06
C LEU A 75 2.30 -9.61 -8.93
N ALA A 76 1.50 -9.73 -7.88
CA ALA A 76 1.60 -8.86 -6.70
C ALA A 76 2.99 -8.94 -6.07
N ALA A 77 3.56 -10.15 -5.96
CA ALA A 77 4.92 -10.34 -5.46
C ALA A 77 5.97 -9.69 -6.38
N LEU A 78 5.85 -9.83 -7.70
CA LEU A 78 6.76 -9.21 -8.66
C LEU A 78 6.68 -7.67 -8.65
N VAL A 79 5.47 -7.12 -8.52
CA VAL A 79 5.28 -5.67 -8.35
C VAL A 79 5.86 -5.21 -7.03
N GLY A 80 5.65 -5.95 -5.95
CA GLY A 80 6.26 -5.64 -4.66
C GLY A 80 7.79 -5.64 -4.71
N LEU A 81 8.37 -6.64 -5.37
CA LEU A 81 9.82 -6.75 -5.59
C LEU A 81 10.36 -5.60 -6.43
N SER A 82 9.64 -5.17 -7.48
CA SER A 82 10.07 -4.06 -8.33
C SER A 82 9.98 -2.71 -7.62
N LEU A 83 9.16 -2.58 -6.57
CA LEU A 83 9.03 -1.38 -5.75
C LEU A 83 10.11 -1.24 -4.67
N LEU A 84 10.75 -2.33 -4.24
CA LEU A 84 11.85 -2.27 -3.25
C LEU A 84 13.03 -1.36 -3.65
N PRO A 85 13.53 -1.36 -4.91
CA PRO A 85 14.62 -0.48 -5.31
C PRO A 85 14.22 1.00 -5.47
N LEU A 86 12.91 1.34 -5.46
CA LEU A 86 12.46 2.74 -5.58
C LEU A 86 12.63 3.55 -4.28
N GLY A 87 13.07 2.92 -3.18
CA GLY A 87 13.48 3.59 -1.95
C GLY A 87 12.33 4.24 -1.17
N ASP A 88 12.69 5.20 -0.32
CA ASP A 88 11.77 5.87 0.63
C ASP A 88 11.00 7.03 0.00
N ALA A 89 10.90 7.08 -1.33
CA ALA A 89 10.01 8.03 -1.99
C ALA A 89 8.56 7.76 -1.53
N PRO A 90 7.77 8.81 -1.25
CA PRO A 90 6.35 8.63 -0.93
C PRO A 90 5.65 7.92 -2.10
N ALA A 91 4.80 6.94 -1.78
CA ALA A 91 4.05 6.17 -2.79
C ALA A 91 3.00 7.03 -3.50
#